data_AF-A0A1F8V5V9-F1
#
_entry.id   AF-A0A1F8V5V9-F1
#
_cell.length_a   1.000
_cell.length_b   1.000
_cell.length_c   1.000
_cell.angle_alpha   90.00
_cell.angle_beta   90.00
_cell.angle_gamma   90.00
#
_symmetry.space_group_name_H-M   'P 1'
#
loop_
_entity.id
_entity.type
_entity.pdbx_description
1 polymer ?
#
loop_
_entity_poly.entity_id
_entity_poly.type
_entity_poly.pdbx_seq_one_letter_code
_entity_poly.pdbx_strand_id
1 'polypeptide(L)' 'MVWAHHGIFGTGNNFDEAFGLMEAVEIAAEIYMKINKSAITPGITNTQLRELANAFNITPRRGYLD' A
#
# COMPACT_ATOMS: atom_id res chain seq x y z
N MET A 1 -3.11 9.45 -5.20
CA MET A 1 -4.16 10.26 -4.51
C MET A 1 -5.42 9.42 -4.44
N VAL A 2 -6.13 9.41 -3.32
CA VAL A 2 -7.44 8.76 -3.21
C VAL A 2 -8.51 9.85 -3.27
N TRP A 3 -9.48 9.70 -4.17
CA TRP A 3 -10.68 10.51 -4.22
C TRP A 3 -11.83 9.70 -3.64
N ALA A 4 -12.25 10.07 -2.43
CA ALA A 4 -13.31 9.38 -1.69
C ALA A 4 -14.58 9.24 -2.56
N HIS A 5 -15.18 8.05 -2.52
CA HIS A 5 -16.35 7.66 -3.32
C HIS A 5 -16.17 7.65 -4.84
N HIS A 6 -14.94 7.75 -5.35
CA HIS A 6 -14.68 7.74 -6.79
C HIS A 6 -13.58 6.73 -7.15
N GLY A 7 -12.33 7.01 -6.82
CA GLY A 7 -11.21 6.18 -7.25
C GLY A 7 -9.86 6.74 -6.86
N ILE A 8 -8.81 6.34 -7.60
CA ILE A 8 -7.43 6.75 -7.33
C ILE A 8 -6.76 7.36 -8.56
N PHE A 9 -5.80 8.25 -8.31
CA PHE A 9 -4.86 8.74 -9.31
C PHE A 9 -3.45 8.29 -8.97
N GLY A 10 -2.76 7.68 -9.94
CA GLY A 10 -1.36 7.28 -9.88
C GLY A 10 -0.51 8.03 -10.92
N THR A 11 0.80 8.06 -10.68
CA THR A 11 1.79 8.64 -11.61
C THR A 11 3.03 7.75 -11.62
N GLY A 12 3.74 7.73 -12.74
CA GLY A 12 4.97 6.97 -12.96
C GLY A 12 5.75 7.57 -14.13
N ASN A 13 7.01 7.18 -14.30
CA ASN A 13 7.87 7.71 -15.36
C ASN A 13 7.47 7.20 -16.76
N ASN A 14 6.73 6.09 -16.82
CA ASN A 14 6.16 5.51 -18.02
C ASN A 14 4.82 4.83 -17.69
N PHE A 15 4.15 4.32 -18.73
CA PHE A 15 2.85 3.68 -18.59
C PHE A 15 2.90 2.45 -17.68
N ASP A 16 3.88 1.56 -17.86
CA ASP A 16 3.98 0.30 -17.12
C ASP A 16 4.19 0.56 -15.62
N GLU A 17 5.01 1.54 -15.27
CA GLU A 17 5.22 1.94 -13.87
C GLU A 17 3.94 2.53 -13.25
N ALA A 18 3.27 3.45 -13.97
CA ALA A 18 2.05 4.06 -13.49
C ALA A 18 0.92 3.04 -13.32
N PHE A 19 0.74 2.15 -14.29
CA PHE A 19 -0.27 1.09 -14.27
C PHE A 19 0.04 0.06 -13.19
N GLY A 20 1.28 -0.44 -13.12
CA GLY A 20 1.70 -1.42 -12.12
C GLY A 20 1.58 -0.89 -10.69
N LEU A 21 1.88 0.40 -10.47
CA LEU A 21 1.66 1.03 -9.16
C LEU A 21 0.18 1.07 -8.79
N MET A 22 -0.70 1.44 -9.74
CA MET A 22 -2.15 1.46 -9.50
C MET A 22 -2.70 0.06 -9.22
N GLU A 23 -2.26 -0.95 -9.98
CA GLU A 23 -2.66 -2.34 -9.78
C GLU A 23 -2.24 -2.86 -8.40
N ALA A 24 -1.00 -2.61 -7.97
CA ALA A 24 -0.53 -3.04 -6.65
C ALA A 24 -1.36 -2.45 -5.50
N VAL A 25 -1.75 -1.17 -5.63
CA VAL A 25 -2.62 -0.51 -4.64
C VAL A 25 -4.02 -1.11 -4.64
N GLU A 26 -4.60 -1.38 -5.80
CA GLU A 26 -5.94 -1.97 -5.93
C GLU A 26 -6.00 -3.38 -5.31
N ILE A 27 -5.02 -4.24 -5.59
CA ILE A 27 -4.96 -5.60 -5.02
C ILE A 27 -4.82 -5.56 -3.49
N ALA A 28 -4.01 -4.64 -2.96
CA ALA A 28 -3.89 -4.46 -1.51
C ALA A 28 -5.23 -4.01 -0.88
N ALA A 29 -5.95 -3.10 -1.53
CA ALA A 29 -7.26 -2.64 -1.08
C ALA A 29 -8.33 -3.75 -1.15
N GLU A 30 -8.31 -4.57 -2.19
CA GLU A 30 -9.21 -5.72 -2.33
C GLU A 30 -8.98 -6.76 -1.22
N ILE A 31 -7.72 -7.11 -0.95
CA ILE A 31 -7.36 -8.02 0.15
C ILE A 31 -7.86 -7.44 1.47
N TYR A 32 -7.56 -6.17 1.73
CA TYR A 32 -8.02 -5.49 2.93
C TYR A 32 -9.55 -5.58 3.04
N MET A 33 -10.31 -5.30 1.98
CA MET A 33 -11.76 -5.34 2.02
C MET A 33 -12.34 -6.74 2.26
N LYS A 34 -11.70 -7.78 1.71
CA LYS A 34 -12.09 -9.18 1.94
C LYS A 34 -11.87 -9.60 3.40
N ILE A 35 -10.79 -9.16 4.03
CA ILE A 35 -10.44 -9.56 5.39
C ILE A 35 -10.98 -8.61 6.47
N ASN A 36 -11.29 -7.35 6.16
CA ASN A 36 -11.64 -6.32 7.15
C ASN A 36 -12.89 -6.69 8.00
N LYS A 37 -13.81 -7.50 7.46
CA LYS A 37 -14.98 -7.99 8.21
C LYS A 37 -14.71 -9.24 9.05
N SER A 38 -13.57 -9.88 8.83
CA SER A 38 -13.11 -11.08 9.54
C SER A 38 -11.96 -10.65 10.46
N ALA A 39 -12.25 -10.41 11.73
CA ALA A 39 -11.36 -9.82 12.75
C ALA A 39 -10.07 -10.62 13.09
N ILE A 40 -9.56 -11.46 12.19
CA ILE A 40 -8.64 -12.56 12.49
C ILE A 40 -7.16 -12.21 12.21
N THR A 41 -6.83 -11.01 11.73
CA THR A 41 -5.41 -10.69 11.41
C THR A 41 -4.94 -9.41 12.10
N PRO A 42 -3.90 -9.47 12.95
CA PRO A 42 -3.22 -8.28 13.47
C PRO A 42 -2.38 -7.54 12.41
N GLY A 43 -2.37 -8.02 11.16
CA GLY A 43 -1.64 -7.39 10.05
C GLY A 43 -0.11 -7.50 10.18
N ILE A 44 0.60 -6.76 9.33
CA ILE A 44 2.07 -6.61 9.40
C ILE A 44 2.37 -5.49 10.40
N THR A 45 3.24 -5.76 11.37
CA THR A 45 3.62 -4.78 12.41
C THR A 45 4.54 -3.69 11.86
N ASN A 46 4.60 -2.53 12.55
CA ASN A 46 5.52 -1.45 12.18
C ASN A 46 6.99 -1.88 12.19
N THR A 47 7.38 -2.78 13.10
CA THR A 47 8.74 -3.35 13.13
C THR A 47 9.05 -4.14 11.87
N GLN A 48 8.14 -5.03 11.45
CA GLN A 48 8.28 -5.82 10.23
C GLN A 48 8.28 -4.93 8.97
N LEU A 49 7.47 -3.87 8.95
CA LEU A 49 7.49 -2.89 7.85
C LEU A 49 8.82 -2.11 7.79
N ARG A 50 9.45 -1.82 8.93
CA ARG A 50 10.79 -1.21 8.97
C ARG A 50 11.87 -2.18 8.48
N GLU A 51 11.81 -3.44 8.87
CA GLU A 51 12.72 -4.48 8.35
C GLU A 51 12.60 -4.62 6.83
N LEU A 52 11.37 -4.61 6.31
CA LEU A 52 11.10 -4.63 4.87
C LEU A 52 11.68 -3.39 4.17
N ALA A 53 11.43 -2.20 4.72
CA ALA A 53 11.95 -0.95 4.17
C ALA A 53 13.48 -0.95 4.09
N ASN A 54 14.14 -1.46 5.14
CA ASN A 54 15.60 -1.63 5.16
C ASN A 54 16.08 -2.63 4.10
N ALA A 55 15.39 -3.76 3.94
CA ALA A 55 15.75 -4.78 2.95
C ALA A 55 15.65 -4.27 1.50
N PHE A 56 14.67 -3.41 1.21
CA PHE A 56 14.50 -2.78 -0.10
C PHE A 56 15.25 -1.44 -0.25
N ASN A 57 15.98 -1.00 0.79
CA ASN A 57 16.68 0.28 0.83
C ASN A 57 15.78 1.48 0.49
N ILE A 58 14.56 1.49 1.04
CA ILE A 58 13.57 2.56 0.86
C ILE A 58 13.31 3.29 2.17
N THR A 59 13.06 4.60 2.08
CA THR A 59 12.64 5.41 3.24
C THR A 59 11.12 5.60 3.22
N PRO A 60 10.38 5.06 4.20
CA PRO A 60 8.94 5.25 4.29
C PRO A 60 8.57 6.73 4.49
N ARG A 61 7.38 7.12 4.04
CA ARG A 61 6.87 8.48 4.23
C ARG A 61 6.73 8.78 5.73
N ARG A 62 7.22 9.95 6.16
CA ARG A 62 7.08 10.43 7.55
C ARG A 62 5.62 10.41 8.00
N GLY A 63 5.35 9.95 9.22
CA GLY A 63 4.00 9.79 9.78
C GLY A 63 3.31 8.47 9.47
N TYR A 64 3.91 7.56 8.69
CA TYR A 64 3.27 6.28 8.33
C TYR A 64 3.67 5.12 9.26
N LEU A 65 4.89 5.14 9.82
CA LEU A 65 5.42 4.09 10.71
C LEU A 65 5.79 4.62 12.10
N ASP A 66 5.48 5.88 12.40
CA ASP A 66 5.79 6.56 13.66
C ASP A 66 4.93 6.06 14.83
#